data_AF-A0A6G0HJG2-F1
#
_entry.id   AF-A0A6G0HJG2-F1
#
_cell.length_a   1.000
_cell.length_b   1.000
_cell.length_c   1.000
_cell.angle_alpha   90.00
_cell.angle_beta   90.00
_cell.angle_gamma   90.00
#
_symmetry.space_group_name_H-M   'P 1'
#
loop_
_entity.id
_entity.type
_entity.pdbx_description
1 polymer ?
#
loop_
_entity_poly.entity_id
_entity_poly.type
_entity_poly.pdbx_seq_one_letter_code
_entity_poly.pdbx_strand_id
1 'polypeptide(L)'
;MCTGACSKFIAIPLYVLAAVSIICNIMLFFPDFETKYAAEDRDGKERITQEVKYMGGLIGGGIMALIPAIHIHLTSAQKCCANRCGMFLSIGFAAAGVAGGLYSLSVASLGLANGPFCEWINEYNSNPTWGAPFANSNGSYLSDKDMWKWCIQPEDVVGFNVALFSTLLVSACIQLILCGIQMVNGLFGCLCGTCAGKE
;
A
#
# COMPACT_ATOMS: atom_id res chain seq x y z
N MET A 1 21.12 -7.69 -23.53
CA MET A 1 20.18 -6.57 -23.78
C MET A 1 20.48 -5.46 -22.79
N CYS A 2 20.72 -4.23 -23.24
CA CYS A 2 21.01 -3.09 -22.36
C CYS A 2 19.73 -2.65 -21.62
N THR A 3 19.46 -3.28 -20.48
CA THR A 3 18.26 -3.12 -19.64
C THR A 3 18.23 -1.83 -18.80
N GLY A 4 19.30 -1.03 -18.79
CA GLY A 4 19.42 0.15 -17.91
C GLY A 4 18.36 1.23 -18.16
N ALA A 5 18.01 1.53 -19.42
CA ALA A 5 17.00 2.53 -19.74
C ALA A 5 15.56 2.06 -19.38
N CYS A 6 15.27 0.78 -19.59
CA CYS A 6 13.98 0.18 -19.24
C CYS A 6 13.82 0.05 -17.71
N SER A 7 14.91 -0.20 -16.99
CA SER A 7 14.95 -0.30 -15.52
C SER A 7 14.63 1.04 -14.83
N LYS A 8 15.13 2.17 -15.36
CA LYS A 8 14.78 3.51 -14.86
C LYS A 8 13.30 3.83 -14.98
N PHE A 9 12.65 3.34 -16.04
CA PHE A 9 11.21 3.50 -16.23
C PHE A 9 10.37 2.74 -15.19
N ILE A 10 10.93 1.71 -14.55
CA ILE A 10 10.28 0.97 -13.45
C ILE A 10 10.54 1.64 -12.10
N ALA A 11 11.76 2.15 -11.86
CA ALA A 11 12.13 2.74 -10.58
C ALA A 11 11.37 4.04 -10.28
N ILE A 12 11.19 4.93 -11.27
CA ILE A 12 10.53 6.24 -11.07
C ILE A 12 9.08 6.07 -10.58
N PRO A 13 8.22 5.27 -11.24
CA PRO A 13 6.88 5.00 -10.73
C PRO A 13 6.87 4.37 -9.34
N LEU A 14 7.80 3.45 -9.04
CA LEU A 14 7.87 2.84 -7.70
C LEU A 14 8.11 3.86 -6.60
N TYR A 15 8.96 4.88 -6.81
CA TYR A 15 9.14 5.97 -5.85
C TYR A 15 7.85 6.76 -5.62
N VAL A 16 7.14 7.10 -6.71
CA VAL A 16 5.89 7.86 -6.64
C VAL A 16 4.83 7.04 -5.90
N LEU A 17 4.66 5.76 -6.25
CA LEU A 17 3.72 4.85 -5.62
C LEU A 17 4.05 4.65 -4.13
N ALA A 18 5.32 4.52 -3.77
CA ALA A 18 5.73 4.42 -2.38
C ALA A 18 5.40 5.69 -1.59
N ALA A 19 5.67 6.87 -2.15
CA ALA A 19 5.30 8.14 -1.52
C ALA A 19 3.78 8.26 -1.34
N VAL A 20 2.99 7.92 -2.37
CA VAL A 20 1.52 7.89 -2.29
C VAL A 20 1.06 6.94 -1.18
N SER A 21 1.63 5.73 -1.11
CA SER A 21 1.25 4.75 -0.09
C SER A 21 1.58 5.20 1.34
N ILE A 22 2.72 5.86 1.54
CA ILE A 22 3.10 6.46 2.82
C ILE A 22 2.12 7.57 3.21
N ILE A 23 1.87 8.51 2.29
CA ILE A 23 1.00 9.67 2.53
C ILE A 23 -0.43 9.21 2.82
N CYS A 24 -0.99 8.28 2.03
CA CYS A 24 -2.34 7.78 2.25
C CYS A 24 -2.48 7.11 3.62
N ASN A 25 -1.49 6.30 4.03
CA ASN A 25 -1.53 5.65 5.32
C ASN A 25 -1.38 6.62 6.50
N ILE A 26 -0.58 7.69 6.35
CA ILE A 26 -0.50 8.76 7.36
C ILE A 26 -1.84 9.50 7.44
N MET A 27 -2.45 9.88 6.31
CA MET A 27 -3.74 10.55 6.30
C MET A 27 -4.85 9.70 6.95
N LEU A 28 -4.81 8.37 6.78
CA LEU A 28 -5.77 7.46 7.44
C LEU A 28 -5.76 7.53 8.97
N PHE A 29 -4.66 7.98 9.62
CA PHE A 29 -4.63 8.20 11.08
C PHE A 29 -5.36 9.48 11.53
N PHE A 30 -5.65 10.39 10.60
CA PHE A 30 -6.24 11.69 10.89
C PHE A 30 -7.53 11.87 10.10
N PRO A 31 -8.59 11.10 10.44
CA PRO A 31 -9.88 11.28 9.80
C PRO A 31 -10.38 12.71 10.07
N ASP A 32 -10.99 13.32 9.05
CA ASP A 32 -11.39 14.74 9.05
C ASP A 32 -10.23 15.73 9.31
N PHE A 33 -8.98 15.30 9.07
CA PHE A 33 -7.75 16.05 9.37
C PHE A 33 -7.62 16.50 10.84
N GLU A 34 -8.37 15.87 11.74
CA GLU A 34 -8.33 16.17 13.17
C GLU A 34 -7.39 15.20 13.90
N THR A 35 -6.60 15.74 14.82
CA THR A 35 -5.68 14.94 15.65
C THR A 35 -6.35 14.33 16.88
N LYS A 36 -7.57 14.77 17.21
CA LYS A 36 -8.29 14.34 18.42
C LYS A 36 -8.60 12.85 18.41
N TYR A 37 -8.95 12.28 17.25
CA TYR A 37 -9.23 10.84 17.14
C TYR A 37 -7.97 10.00 17.36
N ALA A 38 -6.82 10.42 16.84
CA ALA A 38 -5.54 9.76 17.11
C ALA A 38 -5.10 9.90 18.58
N ALA A 39 -5.37 11.05 19.21
CA ALA A 39 -5.09 11.25 20.63
C ALA A 39 -5.99 10.37 21.51
N GLU A 40 -7.29 10.33 21.24
CA GLU A 40 -8.25 9.49 21.98
C GLU A 40 -7.97 8.00 21.81
N ASP A 41 -7.56 7.56 20.61
CA ASP A 41 -7.14 6.17 20.35
C ASP A 41 -5.89 5.79 21.16
N ARG A 42 -4.95 6.71 21.31
CA ARG A 42 -3.77 6.55 22.17
C ARG A 42 -4.14 6.44 23.65
N ASP A 43 -5.19 7.13 24.09
CA ASP A 43 -5.70 7.09 25.46
C ASP A 43 -6.60 5.87 25.75
N GLY A 44 -6.71 4.93 24.81
CA GLY A 44 -7.43 3.67 24.96
C GLY A 44 -8.90 3.72 24.55
N LYS A 45 -9.38 4.82 23.97
CA LYS A 45 -10.70 4.89 23.35
C LYS A 45 -10.57 4.56 21.88
N GLU A 46 -11.00 3.38 21.44
CA GLU A 46 -10.93 3.02 20.02
C GLU A 46 -11.64 4.08 19.16
N ARG A 47 -10.87 4.78 18.32
CA ARG A 47 -11.37 5.79 17.36
C ARG A 47 -10.88 5.55 15.94
N ILE A 48 -9.85 4.71 15.78
CA ILE A 48 -9.22 4.43 14.50
C ILE A 48 -9.40 2.95 14.16
N THR A 49 -9.78 2.70 12.91
CA THR A 49 -9.89 1.37 12.31
C THR A 49 -8.58 0.57 12.46
N GLN A 50 -8.68 -0.70 12.84
CA GLN A 50 -7.52 -1.55 13.14
C GLN A 50 -6.60 -1.73 11.91
N GLU A 51 -7.18 -1.78 10.72
CA GLU A 51 -6.48 -1.92 9.44
C GLU A 51 -5.55 -0.74 9.15
N VAL A 52 -5.88 0.47 9.65
CA VAL A 52 -4.99 1.64 9.59
C VAL A 52 -3.76 1.41 10.48
N LYS A 53 -3.97 0.83 11.67
CA LYS A 53 -2.91 0.53 12.65
C LYS A 53 -1.96 -0.58 12.19
N TYR A 54 -2.38 -1.43 11.26
CA TYR A 54 -1.49 -2.39 10.59
C TYR A 54 -0.47 -1.72 9.67
N MET A 55 -0.66 -0.44 9.34
CA MET A 55 0.29 0.35 8.57
C MET A 55 0.65 -0.28 7.20
N GLY A 56 -0.32 -0.93 6.55
CA GLY A 56 -0.11 -1.64 5.28
C GLY A 56 0.48 -0.75 4.19
N GLY A 57 0.01 0.50 4.09
CA GLY A 57 0.53 1.46 3.12
C GLY A 57 1.92 2.01 3.48
N LEU A 58 2.22 2.26 4.75
CA LEU A 58 3.54 2.78 5.18
C LEU A 58 4.62 1.69 5.10
N ILE A 59 4.36 0.52 5.68
CA ILE A 59 5.33 -0.58 5.77
C ILE A 59 5.38 -1.33 4.43
N GLY A 60 4.25 -1.84 3.96
CA GLY A 60 4.17 -2.65 2.75
C GLY A 60 4.34 -1.83 1.48
N GLY A 61 3.40 -0.91 1.23
CA GLY A 61 3.41 -0.09 0.01
C GLY A 61 4.50 0.99 -0.01
N GLY A 62 5.04 1.36 1.15
CA GLY A 62 6.04 2.42 1.29
C GLY A 62 7.44 1.85 1.41
N ILE A 63 7.84 1.49 2.63
CA ILE A 63 9.20 1.08 2.96
C ILE A 63 9.65 -0.14 2.14
N MET A 64 8.83 -1.19 2.07
CA MET A 64 9.20 -2.40 1.33
C MET A 64 9.24 -2.19 -0.19
N ALA A 65 8.48 -1.24 -0.73
CA ALA A 65 8.54 -0.85 -2.15
C ALA A 65 9.74 0.05 -2.48
N LEU A 66 10.24 0.84 -1.52
CA LEU A 66 11.44 1.67 -1.70
C LEU A 66 12.71 0.84 -1.86
N ILE A 67 12.80 -0.31 -1.19
CA ILE A 67 13.96 -1.21 -1.27
C ILE A 67 14.28 -1.60 -2.73
N PRO A 68 13.36 -2.24 -3.50
CA PRO A 68 13.60 -2.52 -4.90
C PRO A 68 13.72 -1.25 -5.73
N ALA A 69 12.95 -0.18 -5.47
CA ALA A 69 13.05 1.06 -6.25
C ALA A 69 14.47 1.65 -6.24
N ILE A 70 15.08 1.75 -5.05
CA ILE A 70 16.46 2.23 -4.87
C ILE A 70 17.45 1.30 -5.54
N HIS A 71 17.30 -0.01 -5.34
CA HIS A 71 18.20 -0.98 -5.94
C HIS A 71 18.16 -0.93 -7.48
N ILE A 72 16.97 -0.96 -8.08
CA ILE A 72 16.74 -0.84 -9.53
C ILE A 72 17.36 0.45 -10.06
N HIS A 73 17.14 1.58 -9.37
CA HIS A 73 17.71 2.86 -9.76
C HIS A 73 19.24 2.85 -9.75
N LEU A 74 19.87 2.41 -8.65
CA LEU A 74 21.33 2.37 -8.53
C LEU A 74 21.97 1.42 -9.55
N THR A 75 21.39 0.23 -9.74
CA THR A 75 21.90 -0.75 -10.72
C THR A 75 21.68 -0.29 -12.16
N SER A 76 20.66 0.53 -12.45
CA SER A 76 20.43 1.10 -13.79
C SER A 76 21.45 2.16 -14.19
N ALA A 77 22.12 2.81 -13.23
CA ALA A 77 23.11 3.85 -13.48
C ALA A 77 24.49 3.28 -13.82
N GLN A 78 24.84 2.10 -13.30
CA GLN A 78 26.10 1.43 -13.62
C GLN A 78 25.96 0.58 -14.89
N LYS A 79 26.50 1.09 -16.01
CA LYS A 79 26.31 0.54 -17.37
C LYS A 79 26.76 -0.92 -17.59
N CYS A 80 27.49 -1.60 -16.70
CA CYS A 80 27.99 -2.96 -16.93
C CYS A 80 28.56 -3.60 -15.63
N CYS A 81 27.73 -4.03 -14.68
CA CYS A 81 28.16 -4.95 -13.62
C CYS A 81 27.16 -6.12 -13.48
N ALA A 82 27.00 -6.90 -14.55
CA ALA A 82 26.27 -8.17 -14.53
C ALA A 82 27.14 -9.28 -13.91
N ASN A 83 27.49 -9.16 -12.63
CA ASN A 83 28.00 -10.31 -11.87
C ASN A 83 26.81 -11.06 -11.26
N ARG A 84 26.91 -12.39 -11.19
CA ARG A 84 25.84 -13.30 -10.71
C ARG A 84 25.25 -12.87 -9.36
N CYS A 85 26.11 -12.39 -8.44
CA CYS A 85 25.71 -11.91 -7.12
C CYS A 85 24.80 -10.67 -7.15
N GLY A 86 25.08 -9.70 -8.03
CA GLY A 86 24.25 -8.49 -8.17
C GLY A 86 22.86 -8.81 -8.72
N MET A 87 22.74 -9.84 -9.56
CA MET A 87 21.48 -10.29 -10.10
C MET A 87 20.61 -11.06 -9.10
N PHE A 88 21.21 -11.92 -8.26
CA PHE A 88 20.49 -12.59 -7.17
C PHE A 88 19.94 -11.58 -6.14
N LEU A 89 20.72 -10.55 -5.81
CA LEU A 89 20.25 -9.46 -4.95
C LEU A 89 19.05 -8.71 -5.55
N SER A 90 19.05 -8.47 -6.86
CA SER A 90 17.93 -7.82 -7.55
C SER A 90 16.63 -8.62 -7.44
N ILE A 91 16.70 -9.95 -7.59
CA ILE A 91 15.56 -10.85 -7.40
C ILE A 91 15.08 -10.81 -5.95
N GLY A 92 16.00 -10.84 -4.98
CA GLY A 92 15.67 -10.77 -3.54
C GLY A 92 14.95 -9.48 -3.16
N PHE A 93 15.45 -8.32 -3.62
CA PHE A 93 14.80 -7.04 -3.35
C PHE A 93 13.47 -6.89 -4.09
N ALA A 94 13.35 -7.40 -5.33
CA ALA A 94 12.07 -7.45 -6.02
C ALA A 94 11.05 -8.33 -5.28
N ALA A 95 11.48 -9.46 -4.70
CA ALA A 95 10.64 -10.30 -3.87
C ALA A 95 10.16 -9.60 -2.60
N ALA A 96 11.03 -8.81 -1.96
CA ALA A 96 10.62 -7.95 -0.85
C ALA A 96 9.54 -6.94 -1.30
N GLY A 97 9.69 -6.33 -2.47
CA GLY A 97 8.66 -5.47 -3.06
C GLY A 97 7.34 -6.16 -3.30
N VAL A 98 7.36 -7.41 -3.82
CA VAL A 98 6.15 -8.22 -4.02
C VAL A 98 5.49 -8.54 -2.68
N ALA A 99 6.25 -8.95 -1.66
CA ALA A 99 5.73 -9.23 -0.33
C ALA A 99 5.09 -7.97 0.29
N GLY A 100 5.73 -6.81 0.14
CA GLY A 100 5.20 -5.52 0.61
C GLY A 100 3.92 -5.11 -0.12
N GLY A 101 3.87 -5.29 -1.43
CA GLY A 101 2.68 -5.06 -2.24
C GLY A 101 1.51 -5.96 -1.82
N LEU A 102 1.75 -7.26 -1.60
CA LEU A 102 0.72 -8.21 -1.14
C LEU A 102 0.21 -7.84 0.26
N TYR A 103 1.11 -7.43 1.15
CA TYR A 103 0.73 -6.98 2.49
C TYR A 103 -0.15 -5.73 2.42
N SER A 104 0.28 -4.70 1.68
CA SER A 104 -0.50 -3.47 1.49
C SER A 104 -1.86 -3.75 0.83
N LEU A 105 -1.90 -4.64 -0.16
CA LEU A 105 -3.14 -5.03 -0.84
C LEU A 105 -4.12 -5.71 0.12
N SER A 106 -3.62 -6.64 0.94
CA SER A 106 -4.45 -7.39 1.89
C SER A 106 -5.04 -6.47 2.96
N VAL A 107 -4.20 -5.61 3.56
CA VAL A 107 -4.65 -4.63 4.56
C VAL A 107 -5.64 -3.64 3.95
N ALA A 108 -5.39 -3.12 2.74
CA ALA A 108 -6.30 -2.19 2.08
C ALA A 108 -7.64 -2.83 1.71
N SER A 109 -7.62 -4.10 1.30
CA SER A 109 -8.85 -4.86 0.99
C SER A 109 -9.68 -5.10 2.25
N LEU A 110 -9.04 -5.44 3.37
CA LEU A 110 -9.72 -5.57 4.67
C LEU A 110 -10.28 -4.23 5.14
N GLY A 111 -9.52 -3.13 4.99
CA GLY A 111 -9.96 -1.79 5.34
C GLY A 111 -11.21 -1.37 4.57
N LEU A 112 -11.28 -1.67 3.27
CA LEU A 112 -12.47 -1.46 2.43
C LEU A 112 -13.62 -2.41 2.74
N ALA A 113 -13.36 -3.64 3.16
CA ALA A 113 -14.41 -4.59 3.50
C ALA A 113 -15.09 -4.24 4.83
N ASN A 114 -14.30 -3.81 5.82
CA ASN A 114 -14.75 -3.55 7.18
C ASN A 114 -15.21 -2.10 7.41
N GLY A 115 -14.71 -1.16 6.61
CA GLY A 115 -15.04 0.26 6.67
C GLY A 115 -14.44 1.01 7.88
N PRO A 116 -14.72 2.31 7.99
CA PRO A 116 -14.19 3.12 9.08
C PRO A 116 -14.84 2.80 10.43
N PHE A 117 -14.07 3.04 11.49
CA PHE A 117 -14.59 3.17 12.84
C PHE A 117 -15.14 4.59 13.03
N CYS A 118 -16.39 4.71 13.46
CA CYS A 118 -17.09 5.99 13.55
C CYS A 118 -18.14 5.96 14.67
N GLU A 119 -18.61 7.13 15.07
CA GLU A 119 -19.87 7.28 15.80
C GLU A 119 -21.01 7.13 14.82
N TRP A 120 -21.89 6.16 15.06
CA TRP A 120 -22.92 5.80 14.09
C TRP A 120 -24.32 5.65 14.71
N ILE A 121 -25.32 5.90 13.87
CA ILE A 121 -26.75 5.72 14.14
C ILE A 121 -27.38 5.08 12.92
N ASN A 122 -28.31 4.16 13.11
CA ASN A 122 -29.15 3.66 12.03
C ASN A 122 -30.60 3.48 12.50
N GLU A 123 -31.46 2.97 11.62
CA GLU A 123 -32.89 2.76 11.90
C GLU A 123 -33.15 1.82 13.09
N TYR A 124 -32.18 0.96 13.44
CA TYR A 124 -32.27 -0.02 14.53
C TYR A 124 -31.56 0.44 15.82
N ASN A 125 -30.71 1.47 15.75
CA ASN A 125 -29.94 1.99 16.87
C ASN A 125 -30.02 3.52 16.89
N SER A 126 -30.98 4.02 17.68
CA SER A 126 -31.27 5.46 17.81
C SER A 126 -30.28 6.23 18.69
N ASN A 127 -29.41 5.53 19.42
CA ASN A 127 -28.40 6.14 20.29
C ASN A 127 -27.03 6.11 19.58
N PRO A 128 -26.36 7.26 19.40
CA PRO A 128 -25.04 7.30 18.82
C PRO A 128 -24.07 6.48 19.66
N THR A 129 -23.42 5.52 19.02
CA THR A 129 -22.38 4.69 19.62
C THR A 129 -21.19 4.60 18.70
N TRP A 130 -20.02 4.41 19.29
CA TRP A 130 -18.78 4.25 18.56
C TRP A 130 -18.57 2.79 18.18
N GLY A 131 -18.26 2.54 16.92
CA GLY A 131 -18.06 1.19 16.43
C GLY A 131 -17.69 1.13 14.94
N ALA A 132 -17.65 -0.08 14.40
CA ALA A 132 -17.46 -0.34 12.99
C ALA A 132 -18.78 -0.87 12.38
N PRO A 133 -19.69 0.00 11.94
CA PRO A 133 -21.03 -0.42 11.49
C PRO A 133 -20.99 -1.30 10.24
N PHE A 134 -19.90 -1.26 9.47
CA PHE A 134 -19.76 -1.98 8.21
C PHE A 134 -18.98 -3.29 8.31
N ALA A 135 -18.45 -3.66 9.48
CA ALA A 135 -17.57 -4.83 9.64
C ALA A 135 -18.21 -6.16 9.18
N ASN A 136 -19.52 -6.31 9.34
CA ASN A 136 -20.26 -7.51 8.93
C ASN A 136 -21.08 -7.31 7.64
N SER A 137 -20.82 -6.23 6.91
CA SER A 137 -21.62 -5.82 5.76
C SER A 137 -21.10 -6.40 4.43
N ASN A 138 -20.00 -7.16 4.45
CA ASN A 138 -19.29 -7.67 3.27
C ASN A 138 -19.06 -6.59 2.18
N GLY A 139 -18.79 -5.35 2.59
CA GLY A 139 -18.58 -4.22 1.67
C GLY A 139 -19.84 -3.71 0.96
N SER A 140 -21.05 -4.06 1.40
CA SER A 140 -22.31 -3.54 0.81
C SER A 140 -22.37 -2.01 0.79
N TYR A 141 -21.81 -1.35 1.81
CA TYR A 141 -21.70 0.11 1.88
C TYR A 141 -20.86 0.74 0.76
N LEU A 142 -20.01 -0.03 0.07
CA LEU A 142 -19.25 0.45 -1.09
C LEU A 142 -20.15 0.67 -2.32
N SER A 143 -21.24 -0.10 -2.40
CA SER A 143 -22.24 0.00 -3.49
C SER A 143 -23.42 0.88 -3.09
N ASP A 144 -23.85 0.81 -1.83
CA ASP A 144 -24.94 1.61 -1.29
C ASP A 144 -24.41 2.82 -0.51
N LYS A 145 -24.42 3.98 -1.17
CA LYS A 145 -23.97 5.24 -0.58
C LYS A 145 -24.93 5.79 0.48
N ASP A 146 -26.19 5.34 0.54
CA ASP A 146 -27.09 5.79 1.59
C ASP A 146 -26.64 5.30 2.97
N MET A 147 -25.93 4.17 3.02
CA MET A 147 -25.32 3.64 4.25
C MET A 147 -24.22 4.55 4.81
N TRP A 148 -23.63 5.45 4.00
CA TRP A 148 -22.57 6.35 4.48
C TRP A 148 -23.10 7.34 5.52
N LYS A 149 -24.41 7.65 5.46
CA LYS A 149 -25.10 8.52 6.42
C LYS A 149 -25.19 7.93 7.83
N TRP A 150 -24.87 6.64 8.00
CA TRP A 150 -24.87 6.01 9.30
C TRP A 150 -23.75 6.55 10.19
N CYS A 151 -22.59 6.88 9.63
CA CYS A 151 -21.50 7.52 10.36
C CYS A 151 -21.76 9.02 10.47
N ILE A 152 -21.87 9.52 11.70
CA ILE A 152 -22.13 10.94 12.01
C ILE A 152 -20.81 11.66 12.29
N GLN A 153 -19.92 11.03 13.05
CA GLN A 153 -18.62 11.59 13.40
C GLN A 153 -17.53 10.53 13.24
N PRO A 154 -16.38 10.83 12.63
CA PRO A 154 -15.99 12.08 11.95
C PRO A 154 -16.84 12.38 10.70
N GLU A 155 -16.93 13.66 10.30
CA GLU A 155 -17.67 14.06 9.09
C GLU A 155 -16.99 13.47 7.84
N ASP A 156 -17.81 12.93 6.92
CA ASP A 156 -17.36 12.28 5.67
C ASP A 156 -16.27 11.20 5.83
N VAL A 157 -16.19 10.57 7.02
CA VAL A 157 -15.16 9.56 7.31
C VAL A 157 -15.23 8.35 6.38
N VAL A 158 -16.43 8.02 5.89
CA VAL A 158 -16.64 6.90 4.98
C VAL A 158 -16.04 7.18 3.61
N GLY A 159 -16.31 8.36 3.04
CA GLY A 159 -15.72 8.78 1.78
C GLY A 159 -14.20 8.87 1.88
N PHE A 160 -13.69 9.47 2.96
CA PHE A 160 -12.26 9.59 3.25
C PHE A 160 -11.57 8.22 3.31
N ASN A 161 -12.13 7.28 4.09
CA ASN A 161 -11.59 5.93 4.26
C ASN A 161 -11.60 5.14 2.93
N VAL A 162 -12.71 5.17 2.20
CA VAL A 162 -12.84 4.50 0.90
C VAL A 162 -11.84 5.06 -0.11
N ALA A 163 -11.70 6.38 -0.20
CA ALA A 163 -10.78 7.02 -1.14
C ALA A 163 -9.31 6.62 -0.86
N LEU A 164 -8.87 6.67 0.40
CA LEU A 164 -7.50 6.38 0.76
C LEU A 164 -7.17 4.89 0.63
N PHE A 165 -8.03 3.98 1.13
CA PHE A 165 -7.78 2.56 0.96
C PHE A 165 -7.90 2.08 -0.49
N SER A 166 -8.80 2.67 -1.30
CA SER A 166 -8.85 2.38 -2.74
C SER A 166 -7.56 2.82 -3.44
N THR A 167 -7.03 3.99 -3.08
CA THR A 167 -5.74 4.48 -3.60
C THR A 167 -4.59 3.54 -3.21
N LEU A 168 -4.57 3.07 -1.95
CA LEU A 168 -3.59 2.08 -1.50
C LEU A 168 -3.71 0.75 -2.25
N LEU A 169 -4.94 0.29 -2.50
CA LEU A 169 -5.20 -0.95 -3.24
C LEU A 169 -4.69 -0.86 -4.68
N VAL A 170 -5.02 0.22 -5.40
CA VAL A 170 -4.53 0.44 -6.77
C VAL A 170 -3.01 0.59 -6.79
N SER A 171 -2.43 1.35 -5.85
CA SER A 171 -0.97 1.50 -5.73
C SER A 171 -0.29 0.15 -5.55
N ALA A 172 -0.79 -0.68 -4.62
CA ALA A 172 -0.28 -2.01 -4.35
C ALA A 172 -0.35 -2.94 -5.58
N CYS A 173 -1.46 -2.92 -6.34
CA CYS A 173 -1.58 -3.68 -7.59
C CYS A 173 -0.50 -3.28 -8.61
N ILE A 174 -0.27 -1.98 -8.80
CA ILE A 174 0.75 -1.50 -9.74
C ILE A 174 2.16 -1.88 -9.24
N GLN A 175 2.43 -1.75 -7.95
CA GLN A 175 3.71 -2.17 -7.35
C GLN A 175 3.97 -3.67 -7.54
N LEU A 176 2.95 -4.51 -7.39
CA LEU A 176 3.05 -5.96 -7.64
C LEU A 176 3.44 -6.26 -9.08
N ILE A 177 2.82 -5.56 -10.04
CA ILE A 177 3.14 -5.71 -11.46
C ILE A 177 4.58 -5.28 -11.73
N LEU A 178 4.99 -4.10 -11.25
CA LEU A 178 6.33 -3.56 -11.49
C LEU A 178 7.44 -4.42 -10.86
N CYS A 179 7.27 -4.81 -9.60
CA CYS A 179 8.20 -5.70 -8.90
C CYS A 179 8.22 -7.11 -9.51
N GLY A 180 7.06 -7.61 -9.97
CA GLY A 180 6.96 -8.88 -10.70
C GLY A 180 7.73 -8.87 -12.01
N ILE A 181 7.59 -7.80 -12.81
CA ILE A 181 8.37 -7.60 -14.04
C ILE A 181 9.87 -7.57 -13.72
N GLN A 182 10.28 -6.86 -12.66
CA GLN A 182 11.69 -6.82 -12.24
C GLN A 182 12.20 -8.20 -11.84
N MET A 183 11.40 -8.98 -11.12
CA MET A 183 11.75 -10.34 -10.71
C MET A 183 11.97 -11.24 -11.93
N VAL A 184 11.08 -11.19 -12.92
CA VAL A 184 11.20 -11.94 -14.19
C VAL A 184 12.43 -11.50 -14.97
N ASN A 185 12.67 -10.19 -15.09
CA ASN A 185 13.86 -9.65 -15.75
C ASN A 185 15.15 -10.09 -15.06
N GLY A 186 15.16 -10.12 -13.73
CA GLY A 186 16.25 -10.66 -12.92
C GLY A 186 16.47 -12.15 -13.19
N LEU A 187 15.42 -12.96 -13.26
CA LEU A 187 15.54 -14.38 -13.58
C LEU A 187 16.11 -14.62 -14.98
N PHE A 188 15.64 -13.89 -16.00
CA PHE A 188 16.16 -14.03 -17.36
C PHE A 188 17.63 -13.63 -17.49
N GLY A 189 18.09 -12.55 -16.83
CA GLY A 189 19.52 -12.25 -16.89
C GLY A 189 20.38 -13.22 -16.07
N CYS A 190 19.82 -13.92 -15.06
CA CYS A 190 20.52 -14.99 -14.35
C CYS A 190 20.67 -16.25 -15.23
N LEU A 191 19.66 -16.58 -16.03
CA LEU A 191 19.63 -17.78 -16.89
C LEU A 191 20.32 -17.55 -18.25
N CYS A 192 20.19 -16.36 -18.84
CA CYS A 192 20.74 -16.03 -20.16
C CYS A 192 22.02 -15.18 -20.10
N GLY A 193 22.49 -14.82 -18.90
CA GLY A 193 23.75 -14.10 -18.70
C GLY A 193 24.95 -15.04 -18.90
N THR A 194 25.54 -15.05 -20.09
CA THR A 194 26.82 -15.70 -20.33
C THR A 194 27.91 -15.02 -19.49
N CYS A 195 28.64 -15.80 -18.68
CA CYS A 195 29.92 -15.39 -18.08
C CYS A 195 31.00 -15.26 -19.16
N ALA A 196 30.82 -14.38 -20.15
CA ALA A 196 31.93 -13.95 -20.97
C ALA A 196 32.67 -12.88 -20.17
N GLY A 197 33.75 -13.29 -19.52
CA GLY A 197 34.72 -12.36 -18.94
C GLY A 197 35.09 -11.36 -20.01
N LYS A 198 34.95 -10.07 -19.71
CA LYS A 198 35.67 -9.05 -20.45
C LYS A 198 37.09 -9.06 -19.89
N GLU A 199 37.99 -9.65 -20.65
CA GLU A 199 39.38 -9.22 -20.70
C GLU A 199 39.44 -7.71 -21.02
#